data_AF-A0A948PPI6-F1
#
_entry.id   AF-A0A948PPI6-F1
#
_cell.length_a   1.000
_cell.length_b   1.000
_cell.length_c   1.000
_cell.angle_alpha   90.00
_cell.angle_beta   90.00
_cell.angle_gamma   90.00
#
_symmetry.space_group_name_H-M   'P 1'
#
loop_
_entity.id
_entity.type
_entity.pdbx_description
1 polymer ?
#
loop_
_entity_poly.entity_id
_entity_poly.type
_entity_poly.pdbx_seq_one_letter_code
_entity_poly.pdbx_strand_id
1 'polypeptide(L)'
;EEARRLAALADNVVIKIPIFIEGLKAIKVLSEEGIPVNTTLIFSPNQALLAAKAGARYVSPFIGRLDDISHDGMELVEQIVVLLNNYGFDTEVIAASIRHPRHVLDAAMMGADIATIPFGVLKQLIRHPLTDIGMEKFLNDWKKVQGR
;
A
#
# COMPACT_ATOMS: atom_id res chain seq x y z
N GLU A 1 -13.61 22.04 -0.37
CA GLU A 1 -13.77 22.68 0.96
C GLU A 1 -13.44 21.71 2.09
N GLU A 2 -14.12 20.56 2.20
CA GLU A 2 -13.85 19.56 3.25
C GLU A 2 -12.38 19.13 3.33
N ALA A 3 -11.75 18.84 2.17
CA ALA A 3 -10.34 18.51 2.08
C ALA A 3 -9.42 19.54 2.76
N ARG A 4 -9.67 20.84 2.56
CA ARG A 4 -8.87 21.92 3.18
C ARG A 4 -9.05 21.96 4.69
N ARG A 5 -10.29 21.76 5.15
CA ARG A 5 -10.59 21.70 6.59
C ARG A 5 -9.88 20.52 7.27
N LEU A 6 -9.84 19.36 6.61
CA LEU A 6 -9.14 18.18 7.12
C LEU A 6 -7.62 18.35 7.08
N ALA A 7 -7.08 18.92 6.00
CA ALA A 7 -5.64 19.18 5.85
C ALA A 7 -5.11 20.14 6.94
N ALA A 8 -5.94 21.08 7.39
CA ALA A 8 -5.59 22.00 8.47
C ALA A 8 -5.51 21.36 9.87
N LEU A 9 -5.86 20.08 10.03
CA LEU A 9 -5.81 19.41 11.33
C LEU A 9 -4.37 19.10 11.79
N ALA A 10 -3.48 18.73 10.86
CA ALA A 10 -2.06 18.48 11.09
C ALA A 10 -1.28 18.33 9.78
N ASP A 11 0.01 18.62 9.79
CA ASP A 11 0.89 18.59 8.60
C ASP A 11 1.03 17.21 7.96
N ASN A 12 0.77 16.14 8.72
CA ASN A 12 0.87 14.76 8.25
C ASN A 12 -0.47 14.19 7.71
N VAL A 13 -1.51 15.03 7.57
CA VAL A 13 -2.79 14.61 7.00
C VAL A 13 -2.68 14.49 5.48
N VAL A 14 -3.10 13.33 4.96
CA VAL A 14 -3.25 13.08 3.53
C VAL A 14 -4.74 12.91 3.22
N ILE A 15 -5.24 13.67 2.24
CA ILE A 15 -6.67 13.64 1.89
C ILE A 15 -6.96 12.43 1.02
N LYS A 16 -7.93 11.61 1.42
CA LYS A 16 -8.31 10.42 0.66
C LYS A 16 -9.51 10.72 -0.23
N ILE A 17 -9.35 10.57 -1.55
CA ILE A 17 -10.39 10.88 -2.55
C ILE A 17 -10.63 9.64 -3.42
N PRO A 18 -11.87 9.17 -3.60
CA PRO A 18 -12.13 8.07 -4.52
C PRO A 18 -11.91 8.49 -5.98
N ILE A 19 -11.63 7.54 -6.87
CA ILE A 19 -11.46 7.83 -8.31
C ILE A 19 -12.83 7.98 -9.00
N PHE A 20 -13.08 9.19 -9.53
CA PHE A 20 -14.24 9.56 -10.37
C PHE A 20 -13.98 10.96 -10.97
N ILE A 21 -14.87 11.45 -11.85
CA ILE A 21 -14.64 12.68 -12.62
C ILE A 21 -14.42 13.91 -11.71
N GLU A 22 -15.31 14.15 -10.74
CA GLU A 22 -15.17 15.27 -9.81
C GLU A 22 -14.03 15.05 -8.82
N GLY A 23 -13.74 13.78 -8.48
CA GLY A 23 -12.55 13.40 -7.71
C GLY A 23 -11.26 13.84 -8.39
N LEU A 24 -11.12 13.62 -9.70
CA LEU A 24 -9.96 14.07 -10.48
C LEU A 24 -9.82 15.58 -10.50
N LYS A 25 -10.94 16.32 -10.63
CA LYS A 25 -10.93 17.80 -10.55
C LYS A 25 -10.45 18.26 -9.17
N ALA A 26 -10.91 17.60 -8.10
CA ALA A 26 -10.50 17.91 -6.74
C ALA A 26 -9.02 17.59 -6.50
N ILE A 27 -8.53 16.44 -6.97
CA ILE A 27 -7.11 16.05 -6.88
C ILE A 27 -6.23 17.13 -7.51
N LYS A 28 -6.58 17.61 -8.71
CA LYS A 28 -5.83 18.66 -9.40
C LYS A 28 -5.73 19.94 -8.58
N VAL A 29 -6.86 20.47 -8.12
CA VAL A 29 -6.89 21.71 -7.33
C VAL A 29 -6.10 21.56 -6.03
N LEU A 30 -6.25 20.43 -5.33
CA LEU A 30 -5.55 20.20 -4.07
C LEU A 30 -4.04 20.02 -4.27
N SER A 31 -3.63 19.36 -5.35
CA SER A 31 -2.21 19.23 -5.70
C SER A 31 -1.56 20.59 -6.00
N GLU A 32 -2.27 21.47 -6.72
CA GLU A 32 -1.80 22.84 -6.99
C GLU A 32 -1.69 23.69 -5.70
N GLU A 33 -2.49 23.36 -4.68
CA GLU A 33 -2.42 23.94 -3.34
C GLU A 33 -1.37 23.29 -2.43
N GLY A 34 -0.63 22.27 -2.91
CA GLY A 34 0.35 21.54 -2.13
C GLY A 34 -0.24 20.58 -1.09
N ILE A 35 -1.54 20.28 -1.16
CA ILE A 35 -2.22 19.35 -0.25
C ILE A 35 -2.07 17.92 -0.80
N PRO A 36 -1.40 17.00 -0.09
CA PRO A 36 -1.19 15.65 -0.59
C PRO A 36 -2.50 14.86 -0.64
N VAL A 37 -2.73 14.19 -1.77
CA VAL A 37 -3.92 13.38 -2.01
C VAL A 37 -3.56 11.91 -2.21
N ASN A 38 -4.26 11.03 -1.51
CA ASN A 38 -4.30 9.60 -1.76
C ASN A 38 -5.57 9.23 -2.53
N THR A 39 -5.41 8.82 -3.78
CA THR A 39 -6.53 8.39 -4.61
C THR A 39 -6.87 6.92 -4.34
N THR A 40 -8.12 6.65 -3.95
CA THR A 40 -8.57 5.32 -3.50
C THR A 40 -9.64 4.72 -4.42
N LEU A 41 -10.02 3.45 -4.19
CA LEU A 41 -10.97 2.70 -5.01
C LEU A 41 -10.49 2.52 -6.46
N ILE A 42 -9.18 2.32 -6.64
CA ILE A 42 -8.57 2.03 -7.93
C ILE A 42 -8.64 0.52 -8.19
N PHE A 43 -9.16 0.15 -9.35
CA PHE A 43 -9.37 -1.21 -9.82
C PHE A 43 -8.85 -1.42 -11.26
N SER A 44 -8.22 -0.41 -11.87
CA SER A 44 -7.55 -0.55 -13.17
C SER A 44 -6.32 0.37 -13.29
N PRO A 45 -5.32 0.03 -14.12
CA PRO A 45 -4.15 0.88 -14.33
C PRO A 45 -4.49 2.26 -14.89
N ASN A 46 -5.51 2.34 -15.75
CA ASN A 46 -5.98 3.61 -16.32
C ASN A 46 -6.50 4.57 -15.25
N GLN A 47 -7.15 4.06 -14.19
CA GLN A 47 -7.57 4.88 -13.06
C GLN A 47 -6.36 5.44 -12.29
N ALA A 48 -5.32 4.64 -12.08
CA ALA A 48 -4.07 5.09 -11.46
C ALA A 48 -3.36 6.13 -12.33
N LEU A 49 -3.29 5.93 -13.65
CA LEU A 49 -2.73 6.88 -14.59
C LEU A 49 -3.44 8.24 -14.50
N LEU A 50 -4.78 8.24 -14.54
CA LEU A 50 -5.56 9.47 -14.44
C LEU A 50 -5.32 10.19 -13.11
N ALA A 51 -5.25 9.46 -12.00
CA ALA A 51 -4.94 10.01 -10.69
C ALA A 51 -3.54 10.64 -10.64
N ALA A 52 -2.52 9.94 -11.14
CA ALA A 52 -1.14 10.44 -11.20
C ALA A 52 -1.06 11.70 -12.08
N LYS A 53 -1.72 11.70 -13.26
CA LYS A 53 -1.78 12.89 -14.14
C LYS A 53 -2.53 14.07 -13.53
N ALA A 54 -3.45 13.82 -12.60
CA ALA A 54 -4.13 14.88 -11.85
C ALA A 54 -3.28 15.42 -10.68
N GLY A 55 -2.12 14.83 -10.37
CA GLY A 55 -1.25 15.27 -9.27
C GLY A 55 -1.47 14.53 -7.96
N ALA A 56 -2.04 13.32 -7.99
CA ALA A 56 -2.14 12.51 -6.78
C ALA A 56 -0.74 12.21 -6.22
N ARG A 57 -0.56 12.40 -4.91
CA ARG A 57 0.65 11.98 -4.20
C ARG A 57 0.72 10.45 -4.09
N TYR A 58 -0.44 9.83 -3.86
CA TYR A 58 -0.55 8.38 -3.74
C TYR A 58 -1.70 7.81 -4.58
N VAL A 59 -1.53 6.57 -5.03
CA VAL A 59 -2.60 5.74 -5.61
C VAL A 59 -2.76 4.46 -4.81
N SER A 60 -4.00 4.12 -4.45
CA SER A 60 -4.33 2.92 -3.67
C SER A 60 -5.15 1.91 -4.50
N PRO A 61 -4.51 0.99 -5.24
CA PRO A 61 -5.20 -0.16 -5.84
C PRO A 61 -5.72 -1.14 -4.78
N PHE A 62 -6.92 -1.69 -4.97
CA PHE A 62 -7.58 -2.57 -4.00
C PHE A 62 -7.46 -4.05 -4.37
N ILE A 63 -6.31 -4.63 -4.04
CA ILE A 63 -5.89 -6.01 -4.36
C ILE A 63 -6.95 -7.03 -3.92
N GLY A 64 -7.16 -7.14 -2.61
CA GLY A 64 -8.02 -8.17 -2.05
C GLY A 64 -9.51 -8.01 -2.33
N ARG A 65 -9.95 -6.97 -3.04
CA ARG A 65 -11.33 -6.89 -3.55
C ARG A 65 -11.44 -7.44 -4.97
N LEU A 66 -10.35 -7.43 -5.73
CA LEU A 66 -10.27 -8.13 -7.02
C LEU A 66 -10.19 -9.63 -6.79
N ASP A 67 -9.41 -10.08 -5.80
CA ASP A 67 -9.33 -11.50 -5.44
C ASP A 67 -10.70 -12.07 -5.04
N ASP A 68 -11.52 -11.29 -4.33
CA ASP A 68 -12.88 -11.67 -3.91
C ASP A 68 -13.81 -11.96 -5.13
N ILE A 69 -13.47 -11.44 -6.31
CA ILE A 69 -14.20 -11.65 -7.57
C ILE A 69 -13.39 -12.46 -8.59
N SER A 70 -12.46 -13.29 -8.10
CA SER A 70 -11.65 -14.23 -8.89
C SER A 70 -10.76 -13.58 -9.96
N HIS A 71 -10.34 -12.33 -9.73
CA HIS A 71 -9.29 -11.67 -10.51
C HIS A 71 -7.99 -11.68 -9.70
N ASP A 72 -6.84 -11.75 -10.37
CA ASP A 72 -5.55 -11.57 -9.70
C ASP A 72 -5.36 -10.09 -9.35
N GLY A 73 -5.56 -9.74 -8.08
CA GLY A 73 -5.38 -8.37 -7.61
C GLY A 73 -3.94 -7.88 -7.64
N MET A 74 -2.95 -8.78 -7.65
CA MET A 74 -1.53 -8.42 -7.68
C MET A 74 -1.08 -8.00 -9.07
N GLU A 75 -1.69 -8.55 -10.14
CA GLU A 75 -1.46 -8.11 -11.51
C GLU A 75 -1.72 -6.60 -11.67
N LEU A 76 -2.77 -6.07 -11.01
CA LEU A 76 -3.06 -4.64 -11.01
C LEU A 76 -1.91 -3.82 -10.43
N VAL A 77 -1.28 -4.27 -9.35
CA VAL A 77 -0.17 -3.57 -8.70
C VAL A 77 1.04 -3.55 -9.63
N GLU A 78 1.40 -4.70 -10.21
CA GLU A 78 2.49 -4.81 -11.17
C GLU A 78 2.32 -3.84 -12.34
N GLN A 79 1.14 -3.85 -12.96
CA GLN A 79 0.83 -2.96 -14.09
C GLN A 79 0.92 -1.48 -13.70
N ILE A 80 0.47 -1.10 -12.49
CA ILE A 80 0.56 0.28 -12.02
C ILE A 80 2.01 0.68 -11.75
N VAL A 81 2.81 -0.16 -11.11
CA VAL A 81 4.23 0.14 -10.85
C VAL A 81 4.99 0.33 -12.16
N VAL A 82 4.83 -0.59 -13.11
CA VAL A 82 5.44 -0.47 -14.45
C VAL A 82 4.97 0.81 -15.14
N LEU A 83 3.67 1.11 -15.09
CA LEU A 83 3.10 2.30 -15.69
C LEU A 83 3.70 3.58 -15.10
N LEU A 84 3.77 3.71 -13.78
CA LEU A 84 4.29 4.92 -13.15
C LEU A 84 5.79 5.12 -13.44
N ASN A 85 6.56 4.02 -13.42
CA ASN A 85 7.98 4.02 -13.76
C ASN A 85 8.23 4.44 -15.22
N ASN A 86 7.44 3.93 -16.17
CA ASN A 86 7.60 4.25 -17.60
C ASN A 86 7.46 5.75 -17.90
N TYR A 87 6.65 6.47 -17.11
CA TYR A 87 6.42 7.90 -17.28
C TYR A 87 7.16 8.77 -16.27
N GLY A 88 7.89 8.18 -15.32
CA GLY A 88 8.61 8.90 -14.28
C GLY A 88 7.70 9.73 -13.36
N PHE A 89 6.54 9.19 -12.98
CA PHE A 89 5.68 9.85 -12.01
C PHE A 89 6.26 9.75 -10.59
N ASP A 90 6.20 10.85 -9.83
CA ASP A 90 6.53 10.88 -8.39
C ASP A 90 5.39 10.32 -7.50
N THR A 91 4.27 9.91 -8.12
CA THR A 91 3.13 9.31 -7.42
C THR A 91 3.54 7.95 -6.85
N GLU A 92 3.31 7.74 -5.56
CA GLU A 92 3.67 6.50 -4.86
C GLU A 92 2.49 5.50 -4.87
N VAL A 93 2.78 4.22 -5.07
CA VAL A 93 1.83 3.11 -5.06
C VAL A 93 1.64 2.59 -3.64
N ILE A 94 0.43 2.73 -3.11
CA ILE A 94 0.01 2.10 -1.85
C ILE A 94 -0.73 0.80 -2.16
N ALA A 95 -0.05 -0.33 -2.10
CA ALA A 95 -0.67 -1.65 -2.11
C ALA A 95 -1.70 -1.75 -0.97
N ALA A 96 -2.98 -1.68 -1.31
CA ALA A 96 -4.09 -1.60 -0.38
C ALA A 96 -5.04 -2.79 -0.51
N SER A 97 -5.94 -2.93 0.46
CA SER A 97 -6.81 -4.10 0.58
C SER A 97 -6.02 -5.42 0.68
N ILE A 98 -4.87 -5.39 1.36
CA ILE A 98 -4.04 -6.58 1.64
C ILE A 98 -4.78 -7.53 2.59
N ARG A 99 -4.80 -8.83 2.26
CA ARG A 99 -5.53 -9.86 3.02
C ARG A 99 -4.63 -10.82 3.78
N HIS A 100 -3.41 -11.06 3.29
CA HIS A 100 -2.50 -12.06 3.84
C HIS A 100 -1.04 -11.73 3.55
N PRO A 101 -0.07 -12.39 4.25
CA PRO A 101 1.36 -12.15 4.08
C PRO A 101 1.85 -12.22 2.65
N ARG A 102 1.26 -13.09 1.82
CA ARG A 102 1.67 -13.25 0.43
C ARG A 102 1.50 -11.97 -0.40
N HIS A 103 0.43 -11.19 -0.22
CA HIS A 103 0.29 -9.89 -0.90
C HIS A 103 1.38 -8.91 -0.51
N VAL A 104 1.82 -8.94 0.75
CA VAL A 104 2.88 -8.04 1.24
C VAL A 104 4.20 -8.37 0.53
N LEU A 105 4.53 -9.66 0.45
CA LEU A 105 5.73 -10.12 -0.25
C LEU A 105 5.67 -9.77 -1.74
N ASP A 106 4.56 -10.12 -2.42
CA ASP A 106 4.45 -9.88 -3.86
C ASP A 106 4.46 -8.37 -4.19
N ALA A 107 3.79 -7.53 -3.39
CA ALA A 107 3.85 -6.08 -3.55
C ALA A 107 5.28 -5.53 -3.40
N ALA A 108 6.03 -6.03 -2.42
CA ALA A 108 7.43 -5.65 -2.23
C ALA A 108 8.31 -6.10 -3.41
N MET A 109 8.11 -7.32 -3.92
CA MET A 109 8.84 -7.86 -5.07
C MET A 109 8.55 -7.09 -6.36
N MET A 110 7.32 -6.59 -6.51
CA MET A 110 6.91 -5.78 -7.66
C MET A 110 7.41 -4.32 -7.58
N GLY A 111 7.92 -3.89 -6.42
CA GLY A 111 8.40 -2.51 -6.22
C GLY A 111 7.29 -1.51 -5.91
N ALA A 112 6.18 -1.93 -5.29
CA ALA A 112 5.23 -0.98 -4.72
C ALA A 112 5.89 -0.18 -3.59
N ASP A 113 5.67 1.13 -3.54
CA ASP A 113 6.33 2.02 -2.58
C ASP A 113 5.88 1.78 -1.14
N ILE A 114 4.58 1.50 -0.95
CA ILE A 114 3.96 1.39 0.37
C ILE A 114 2.99 0.20 0.40
N ALA A 115 2.93 -0.50 1.53
CA ALA A 115 1.88 -1.48 1.83
C ALA A 115 1.07 -1.04 3.05
N THR A 116 -0.25 -0.88 2.88
CA THR A 116 -1.17 -0.65 4.01
C THR A 116 -1.81 -1.97 4.44
N ILE A 117 -1.46 -2.45 5.63
CA ILE A 117 -1.72 -3.81 6.07
C ILE A 117 -2.60 -3.85 7.33
N PRO A 118 -3.57 -4.78 7.42
CA PRO A 118 -4.27 -5.04 8.67
C PRO A 118 -3.31 -5.56 9.75
N PHE A 119 -3.54 -5.18 11.01
CA PHE A 119 -2.69 -5.60 12.14
C PHE A 119 -2.55 -7.13 12.27
N GLY A 120 -3.59 -7.89 11.91
CA GLY A 120 -3.54 -9.35 11.88
C GLY A 120 -2.49 -9.90 10.91
N VAL A 121 -2.43 -9.33 9.70
CA VAL A 121 -1.42 -9.68 8.68
C VAL A 121 -0.03 -9.29 9.16
N LEU A 122 0.14 -8.08 9.72
CA LEU A 122 1.42 -7.63 10.26
C LEU A 122 2.01 -8.61 11.28
N LYS A 123 1.20 -9.10 12.22
CA LYS A 123 1.64 -10.12 13.20
C LYS A 123 2.03 -11.45 12.56
N GLN A 124 1.45 -11.81 11.42
CA GLN A 124 1.80 -13.03 10.71
C GLN A 124 3.15 -12.91 9.99
N LEU A 125 3.54 -11.71 9.54
CA LEU A 125 4.79 -11.50 8.77
C LEU A 125 6.06 -11.97 9.51
N ILE A 126 6.10 -11.83 10.83
CA ILE A 126 7.27 -12.21 11.64
C ILE A 126 7.29 -13.70 12.02
N ARG A 127 6.20 -14.44 11.76
CA ARG A 127 6.07 -15.83 12.24
C ARG A 127 6.58 -16.81 11.20
N HIS A 128 7.40 -17.76 11.65
CA HIS A 128 7.80 -18.91 10.85
C HIS A 128 8.08 -20.10 11.78
N PRO A 129 7.51 -21.31 11.55
CA PRO A 129 7.67 -22.45 12.46
C PRO A 129 9.13 -22.84 12.72
N LEU A 130 10.00 -22.72 11.71
CA LEU A 130 11.43 -23.00 11.89
C LEU A 130 12.14 -21.95 12.76
N THR A 131 11.64 -20.71 12.80
CA THR A 131 12.17 -19.69 13.72
C THR A 131 11.86 -20.08 15.16
N ASP A 132 10.63 -20.50 15.44
CA ASP A 132 10.23 -20.95 16.78
C ASP A 132 11.04 -22.18 17.22
N ILE A 133 11.18 -23.17 16.34
CA ILE A 133 12.00 -24.37 16.58
C ILE A 133 13.47 -24.00 16.81
N GLY A 134 14.01 -23.06 16.04
CA GLY A 134 15.39 -22.58 16.19
C GLY A 134 15.60 -21.90 17.54
N MET A 135 14.69 -21.03 17.94
CA MET A 135 14.73 -20.36 19.25
C MET A 135 14.67 -21.34 20.41
N GLU A 136 13.81 -22.36 20.33
CA GLU A 136 13.72 -23.40 21.36
C GLU A 136 15.03 -24.19 21.47
N LYS A 137 15.63 -24.57 20.34
CA LYS A 137 16.94 -25.24 20.32
C LYS A 137 18.03 -24.39 20.96
N PHE A 138 18.11 -23.11 20.61
CA PHE A 138 19.10 -22.20 21.20
C PHE A 138 18.94 -22.06 22.72
N LEU A 139 17.71 -21.94 23.22
CA LEU A 139 17.44 -21.88 24.65
C LEU A 139 17.82 -23.18 25.37
N ASN A 140 17.57 -24.33 24.75
CA ASN A 140 17.93 -25.64 25.30
C ASN A 140 19.45 -25.86 25.34
N ASP A 141 20.17 -25.42 24.31
CA ASP A 141 21.63 -25.52 24.29
C ASP A 141 22.28 -24.56 25.30
N TRP A 142 21.73 -23.36 25.47
CA TRP A 142 22.19 -22.41 26.49
C TRP A 142 22.05 -22.95 27.92
N LYS A 143 20.94 -23.62 28.24
CA LYS A 143 20.74 -24.25 29.56
C LYS A 143 21.78 -25.32 29.88
N LYS A 144 22.34 -26.01 28.88
CA LYS A 144 23.37 -27.05 29.10
C LYS A 144 24.71 -26.46 29.54
N VAL A 145 24.98 -25.20 29.23
CA VAL A 145 26.25 -24.53 29.55
C VAL A 145 26.18 -23.62 30.79
N GLN A 146 25.00 -23.17 31.21
CA GLN A 146 24.86 -22.32 32.42
C GLN A 146 25.14 -23.03 33.75
N GLY A 147 25.21 -24.37 33.77
CA GLY A 147 25.54 -25.16 34.95
C GLY A 147 27.02 -25.61 35.04
N ARG A 148 27.88 -25.05 34.19
CA ARG A 148 29.34 -25.24 34.21
C ARG A 148 30.02 -23.91 34.53
#